data_AF-U1P0S6-F1
#
_entry.id   AF-U1P0S6-F1
#
_cell.length_a   1.000
_cell.length_b   1.000
_cell.length_c   1.000
_cell.angle_alpha   90.00
_cell.angle_beta   90.00
_cell.angle_gamma   90.00
#
_symmetry.space_group_name_H-M   'P 1'
#
loop_
_entity.id
_entity.type
_entity.pdbx_description
1 polymer ?
#
loop_
_entity_poly.entity_id
_entity_poly.type
_entity_poly.pdbx_seq_one_letter_code
_entity_poly.pdbx_strand_id
1 'polypeptide(L)' 'MRSDAVEPTAVEESTEVMAAIEEEPAELIIADISTDDAYLTVRLSEAASLSAWR' A
#
# COMPACT_ATOMS: atom_id res chain seq x y z
N MET A 1 -4.03 -16.73 -23.94
CA MET A 1 -3.38 -16.09 -22.77
C MET A 1 -4.35 -16.19 -21.61
N ARG A 2 -3.97 -16.88 -20.53
CA ARG A 2 -4.71 -16.79 -19.26
C ARG A 2 -4.28 -15.47 -18.64
N SER A 3 -5.22 -14.58 -18.36
CA SER A 3 -4.90 -13.33 -17.67
C SER A 3 -4.43 -13.68 -16.28
N ASP A 4 -3.24 -13.23 -15.90
CA ASP A 4 -2.74 -13.30 -14.52
C ASP A 4 -3.42 -12.18 -13.72
N ALA A 5 -4.75 -12.25 -13.68
CA ALA A 5 -5.55 -11.28 -12.95
C ALA A 5 -5.38 -11.63 -11.47
N VAL A 6 -4.67 -10.77 -10.75
CA VAL A 6 -4.62 -10.80 -9.28
C VAL A 6 -6.07 -10.78 -8.80
N GLU A 7 -6.50 -11.84 -8.11
CA GLU A 7 -7.81 -11.84 -7.48
C GLU A 7 -7.86 -10.68 -6.49
N PRO A 8 -8.93 -9.86 -6.50
CA PRO A 8 -9.06 -8.79 -5.53
C PRO A 8 -9.07 -9.41 -4.14
N THR A 9 -8.04 -9.10 -3.35
CA THR A 9 -7.96 -9.52 -1.95
C THR A 9 -9.22 -9.05 -1.24
N ALA A 10 -9.96 -10.00 -0.67
CA ALA A 10 -11.01 -9.69 0.28
C ALA A 10 -10.33 -9.03 1.48
N VAL A 11 -10.52 -7.71 1.62
CA VAL A 11 -10.06 -6.97 2.79
C VAL A 11 -10.92 -7.45 3.95
N GLU A 12 -10.36 -8.29 4.80
CA GLU A 12 -11.00 -8.69 6.05
C GLU A 12 -11.27 -7.42 6.86
N GLU A 13 -12.48 -7.28 7.41
CA GLU A 13 -12.92 -6.04 8.10
C GLU A 13 -12.02 -5.68 9.30
N SER A 14 -11.28 -6.66 9.81
CA SER A 14 -10.31 -6.56 10.90
C SER A 14 -8.85 -6.40 10.45
N THR A 15 -8.58 -6.13 9.17
CA THR A 15 -7.20 -5.89 8.69
C THR A 15 -6.68 -4.59 9.27
N GLU A 16 -5.58 -4.66 10.01
CA GLU A 16 -4.89 -3.48 10.55
C GLU A 16 -3.80 -3.05 9.56
N VAL A 17 -3.89 -1.79 9.11
CA VAL A 17 -2.92 -1.20 8.17
C VAL A 17 -2.19 -0.05 8.84
N MET A 18 -0.87 -0.03 8.70
CA MET A 18 -0.02 1.07 9.13
C MET A 18 0.58 1.78 7.92
N ALA A 19 0.68 3.10 7.99
CA ALA A 19 1.37 3.91 6.99
C ALA A 19 2.51 4.70 7.65
N ALA A 20 3.65 4.74 6.98
CA ALA A 20 4.85 5.46 7.41
C ALA A 20 5.48 6.23 6.25
N ILE A 21 6.20 7.31 6.58
CA ILE A 21 7.03 8.05 5.63
C ILE A 21 8.48 7.90 6.09
N GLU A 22 9.33 7.37 5.21
CA GLU A 22 10.78 7.39 5.38
C GLU A 22 11.33 8.63 4.69
N GLU A 23 12.36 9.27 5.28
CA GLU A 23 12.85 10.57 4.79
C GLU A 23 13.97 10.45 3.74
N GLU A 24 14.79 9.39 3.78
CA GLU A 24 15.92 9.20 2.85
C GLU A 24 16.06 7.73 2.37
N PRO A 25 15.61 7.38 1.15
CA PRO A 25 14.85 8.23 0.23
C PRO A 25 13.43 8.53 0.75
N ALA A 26 12.87 9.66 0.32
CA ALA A 26 11.51 10.05 0.67
C ALA A 26 10.48 9.06 0.09
N GLU A 27 9.95 8.16 0.91
CA GLU A 27 9.09 7.05 0.48
C GLU A 27 7.86 6.92 1.40
N LEU A 28 6.71 6.61 0.80
CA LEU A 28 5.50 6.20 1.51
C LEU A 28 5.46 4.67 1.57
N ILE A 29 5.32 4.15 2.77
CA ILE A 29 5.18 2.72 3.05
C ILE A 29 3.77 2.48 3.59
N ILE A 30 3.04 1.53 3.00
CA ILE A 30 1.76 1.04 3.50
C ILE A 30 1.92 -0.45 3.78
N ALA A 31 1.78 -0.86 5.03
CA ALA A 31 1.95 -2.24 5.46
C ALA A 31 0.65 -2.76 6.09
N ASP A 32 0.20 -3.93 5.65
CA ASP A 32 -0.71 -4.75 6.44
C ASP A 32 0.11 -5.37 7.57
N ILE A 33 -0.13 -4.92 8.80
CA ILE A 33 0.65 -5.37 9.97
C ILE A 33 0.17 -6.73 10.50
N SER A 34 -0.92 -7.26 9.94
CA SER A 34 -1.46 -8.57 10.29
C SER A 34 -0.89 -9.71 9.44
N THR A 35 -0.21 -9.38 8.33
CA THR A 35 0.35 -10.35 7.39
C THR A 35 1.84 -10.07 7.16
N ASP A 36 2.68 -11.08 7.38
CA ASP A 36 4.11 -10.97 7.10
C ASP A 36 4.38 -10.66 5.62
N ASP A 37 5.38 -9.80 5.37
CA ASP A 37 5.83 -9.37 4.04
C ASP A 37 4.74 -8.72 3.15
N ALA A 38 3.61 -8.31 3.74
CA ALA A 38 2.52 -7.63 3.03
C ALA A 38 2.65 -6.11 3.13
N TYR A 39 3.51 -5.53 2.30
CA TYR A 39 3.69 -4.08 2.24
C TYR A 39 3.90 -3.58 0.81
N LEU A 40 3.59 -2.30 0.62
CA LEU A 40 3.85 -1.57 -0.62
C LEU A 40 4.65 -0.32 -0.29
N THR A 41 5.70 -0.07 -1.07
CA THR A 41 6.49 1.15 -1.04
C THR A 41 6.32 1.93 -2.34
N VAL A 42 6.24 3.25 -2.23
CA VAL A 42 6.19 4.15 -3.38
C VAL A 42 6.98 5.41 -3.05
N ARG A 43 7.64 6.01 -4.04
CA ARG A 43 8.29 7.31 -3.82
C ARG A 43 7.26 8.35 -3.45
N LEU A 44 7.56 9.19 -2.47
CA LEU A 44 6.61 10.20 -2.01
C LEU A 44 6.22 11.18 -3.13
N SER A 45 7.10 11.42 -4.09
CA SER A 45 6.82 12.24 -5.29
C SER A 45 5.81 11.62 -6.25
N GLU A 46 5.61 10.31 -6.20
CA GLU A 46 4.71 9.54 -7.06
C GLU A 46 3.39 9.20 -6.32
N ALA A 47 3.36 9.33 -4.99
CA ALA A 47 2.17 9.17 -4.19
C ALA A 47 1.19 10.33 -4.43
N ALA A 48 -0.05 10.00 -4.79
CA ALA A 48 -1.11 11.00 -4.88
C ALA A 48 -1.51 11.48 -3.48
N SER A 49 -1.66 12.79 -3.30
CA SER A 49 -2.19 13.35 -2.05
C SER A 49 -3.65 12.98 -1.85
N LEU A 50 -4.11 12.90 -0.60
CA LEU A 50 -5.50 12.55 -0.28
C LEU A 50 -6.53 13.46 -0.98
N SER A 51 -6.21 14.74 -1.19
CA SER A 51 -7.09 15.66 -1.90
C SER A 51 -7.21 15.36 -3.40
N ALA A 52 -6.22 14.69 -3.98
CA ALA A 52 -6.22 14.27 -5.38
C ALA A 52 -6.96 12.94 -5.63
N TRP A 53 -7.37 12.23 -4.57
CA TRP A 53 -8.08 10.94 -4.67
C TRP A 53 -9.59 11.11 -4.91
N ARG A 54 -10.07 12.35 -5.04
CA ARG A 54 -11.49 12.69 -5.14
C ARG A 54 -12.09 12.38 -6.51
#